data_AF-A0A969KXI2-F1
#
_entry.id   AF-A0A969KXI2-F1
#
_cell.length_a   1.000
_cell.length_b   1.000
_cell.length_c   1.000
_cell.angle_alpha   90.00
_cell.angle_beta   90.00
_cell.angle_gamma   90.00
#
_symmetry.space_group_name_H-M   'P 1'
#
loop_
_entity.id
_entity.type
_entity.pdbx_description
1 polymer ?
#
loop_
_entity_poly.entity_id
_entity_poly.type
_entity_poly.pdbx_seq_one_letter_code
_entity_poly.pdbx_strand_id
1 'polypeptide(L)' 'MSYLGTKILYYLNHAPVPIVPDNAAASIVPVPESVDTGTIVITKDNANFFYHE' A
#
# COMPACT_ATOMS: atom_id res chain seq x y z
N MET A 1 7.30 9.54 -13.14
CA MET A 1 6.07 8.88 -13.64
C MET A 1 6.33 7.67 -14.54
N SER A 2 7.48 7.54 -15.20
CA SER A 2 7.79 6.46 -16.16
C SER A 2 7.95 5.05 -15.55
N TYR A 3 8.62 4.92 -14.40
CA TYR A 3 8.87 3.61 -13.76
C TYR A 3 7.58 2.84 -13.40
N LEU A 4 6.58 3.55 -12.84
CA LEU A 4 5.28 2.96 -12.50
C LEU A 4 4.54 2.48 -13.76
N GLY A 5 4.56 3.26 -14.85
CA GLY A 5 3.93 2.86 -16.11
C GLY A 5 4.55 1.61 -16.73
N THR A 6 5.88 1.54 -16.79
CA THR A 6 6.59 0.34 -17.31
C THR A 6 6.34 -0.89 -16.44
N LYS A 7 6.30 -0.72 -15.11
CA LYS A 7 6.05 -1.80 -14.16
C LYS A 7 4.63 -2.36 -14.29
N ILE A 8 3.62 -1.52 -14.52
CA ILE A 8 2.24 -1.94 -14.80
C ILE A 8 2.16 -2.76 -16.10
N LEU A 9 2.79 -2.29 -17.18
CA LEU A 9 2.83 -3.01 -18.47
C LEU A 9 3.57 -4.36 -18.38
N TYR A 10 4.66 -4.41 -17.61
CA TYR A 10 5.37 -5.65 -17.32
C TYR A 10 4.48 -6.63 -16.56
N TYR A 11 3.79 -6.17 -15.52
CA TYR A 11 2.89 -7.03 -14.76
C TYR A 11 1.65 -7.47 -15.55
N LEU A 12 1.17 -6.69 -16.52
CA LEU A 12 0.10 -7.13 -17.43
C LEU A 12 0.47 -8.41 -18.20
N ASN A 13 1.75 -8.57 -18.56
CA ASN A 13 2.25 -9.73 -19.30
C ASN A 13 2.78 -10.86 -18.40
N HIS A 14 3.18 -10.55 -17.16
CA HIS A 14 3.96 -11.48 -16.32
C HIS A 14 3.35 -11.76 -14.93
N ALA A 15 2.35 -11.01 -14.49
CA ALA A 15 1.63 -11.26 -13.25
C ALA A 15 0.17 -11.60 -13.56
N PRO A 16 -0.33 -12.79 -13.18
CA PRO A 16 -1.71 -13.20 -13.42
C PRO A 16 -2.68 -12.54 -12.44
N VAL A 17 -2.51 -11.24 -12.15
CA VAL A 17 -3.55 -10.47 -11.45
C VAL A 17 -4.63 -10.21 -12.50
N PRO A 18 -5.73 -10.96 -12.51
CA PRO A 18 -6.71 -10.84 -13.56
C PRO A 18 -7.33 -9.44 -13.42
N ILE A 19 -7.22 -8.61 -14.46
CA ILE A 19 -7.95 -7.34 -14.50
C ILE A 19 -9.41 -7.72 -14.70
N VAL A 20 -10.13 -7.85 -13.60
CA VAL A 20 -11.55 -8.14 -13.59
C VAL A 20 -12.34 -6.84 -13.45
N PRO A 21 -13.51 -6.72 -14.10
CA PRO A 21 -14.39 -5.57 -13.90
C PRO A 21 -14.90 -5.46 -12.45
N ASP A 22 -14.93 -6.59 -11.74
CA ASP A 22 -15.42 -6.69 -10.37
C ASP A 22 -14.50 -7.61 -9.54
N ASN A 23 -13.71 -7.00 -8.66
CA ASN A 23 -12.81 -7.71 -7.75
C ASN A 23 -13.57 -8.57 -6.74
N ALA A 24 -14.76 -8.15 -6.31
CA ALA A 24 -15.57 -8.89 -5.33
C ALA A 24 -16.13 -10.17 -5.95
N ALA A 25 -16.64 -10.11 -7.20
CA ALA A 25 -17.10 -11.29 -7.92
C ALA A 25 -15.99 -12.30 -8.23
N ALA A 26 -14.75 -11.82 -8.39
CA ALA A 26 -13.58 -12.65 -8.65
C ALA A 26 -12.89 -13.19 -7.38
N SER A 27 -13.49 -13.00 -6.19
CA SER A 27 -12.89 -13.39 -4.90
C SER A 27 -11.50 -12.78 -4.66
N ILE A 28 -11.22 -11.63 -5.27
CA ILE A 28 -9.98 -10.87 -5.04
C ILE A 28 -10.21 -10.01 -3.80
N VAL A 29 -9.40 -10.21 -2.77
CA VAL A 29 -9.39 -9.33 -1.60
C VAL A 29 -8.66 -8.04 -1.98
N PRO A 30 -9.35 -6.89 -2.13
CA PRO A 30 -8.68 -5.65 -2.46
C PRO A 30 -7.82 -5.20 -1.29
N VAL A 31 -6.73 -4.48 -1.60
CA VAL A 31 -5.98 -3.75 -0.58
C VAL A 31 -6.93 -2.70 0.03
N PRO A 32 -6.93 -2.51 1.35
CA PRO A 32 -7.75 -1.49 1.99
C PRO A 32 -7.49 -0.10 1.39
N GLU A 33 -8.54 0.67 1.17
CA GLU A 33 -8.44 2.05 0.63
C GLU A 33 -7.60 2.96 1.53
N SER A 34 -7.68 2.73 2.84
CA SER A 34 -6.92 3.44 3.85
C SER A 34 -6.55 2.50 4.98
N VAL A 35 -5.36 2.69 5.54
CA VAL A 35 -4.89 2.00 6.74
C VAL A 35 -4.60 3.07 7.79
N ASP A 36 -5.39 3.10 8.85
CA ASP A 36 -5.05 3.89 10.03
C ASP A 36 -3.85 3.25 10.73
N THR A 37 -2.72 3.96 10.71
CA THR A 37 -1.48 3.51 11.34
C THR A 37 -1.44 3.84 12.84
N GLY A 38 -2.49 4.47 13.34
CA GLY A 38 -2.64 4.88 14.72
C GLY A 38 -1.95 6.21 15.02
N THR A 39 -2.05 6.63 16.27
CA THR A 39 -1.38 7.83 16.80
C THR A 39 -0.65 7.47 18.08
N ILE A 40 0.52 8.07 18.30
CA ILE A 40 1.34 7.86 19.50
C ILE A 40 1.32 9.13 20.34
N VAL A 41 1.04 9.00 21.64
CA VAL A 41 1.14 10.11 22.58
C VAL A 41 2.59 10.28 23.01
N ILE A 42 3.19 11.40 22.62
CA ILE A 42 4.57 11.74 22.99
C ILE A 42 4.57 12.46 24.34
N THR A 43 5.33 11.92 25.29
CA THR A 43 5.57 12.46 26.63
C THR A 43 7.05 12.73 26.82
N LYS A 44 7.43 13.36 27.95
CA LYS A 44 8.85 13.57 28.28
C LYS A 44 9.64 12.26 28.34
N ASP A 45 9.00 11.15 28.68
CA ASP A 45 9.64 9.85 28.90
C ASP A 45 9.98 9.12 27.59
N ASN A 46 9.33 9.47 26.47
CA ASN A 46 9.49 8.80 25.18
C ASN A 46 9.89 9.73 24.02
N ALA A 47 10.00 11.04 24.26
CA ALA A 47 10.33 12.03 23.23
C ALA A 47 11.68 11.75 22.54
N ASN A 48 12.64 11.18 23.28
CA ASN A 48 13.96 10.83 22.76
C ASN A 48 13.92 9.86 21.57
N PHE A 49 12.91 8.99 21.45
CA PHE A 49 12.77 8.05 20.34
C PHE A 49 12.30 8.70 19.02
N PHE A 50 11.88 9.96 19.07
CA PHE A 50 11.28 10.65 17.91
C PHE A 50 12.15 11.80 17.37
N TYR A 51 13.36 12.01 17.90
CA TYR A 51 14.33 12.94 17.32
C TYR A 51 15.21 12.21 16.28
N HIS A 52 15.49 12.90 15.18
CA HIS A 52 16.43 12.42 14.14
C HIS A 52 17.86 12.85 14.53
N GLU A 53 18.85 11.98 14.29
CA GLU A 53 20.29 12.31 14.47
C GLU A 53 20.83 13.28 13.42
#